data_AF-A0A8T3P6H4-F1
#
_entry.id   AF-A0A8T3P6H4-F1
#
_cell.length_a   1.000
_cell.length_b   1.000
_cell.length_c   1.000
_cell.angle_alpha   90.00
_cell.angle_beta   90.00
_cell.angle_gamma   90.00
#
_symmetry.space_group_name_H-M   'P 1'
#
loop_
_entity.id
_entity.type
_entity.pdbx_description
1 polymer ?
#
loop_
_entity_poly.entity_id
_entity_poly.type
_entity_poly.pdbx_seq_one_letter_code
_entity_poly.pdbx_strand_id
1 'polypeptide(L)'
;PLGIPFGPSYGSAAEGYPGSVREYGVGVAYQRFLWKGLYSAAHALPLVQEYRDTEGERIQRGFQLFLTARAGYRVGLFKDRYFLEPSIAATHWPINTNVPDSFAALESRWPNHFLLEPGLHFGVRF
;
A
#
# COMPACT_ATOMS: atom_id res chain seq x y z
N PRO A 1 8.09 -9.54 2.18
CA PRO A 1 7.79 -9.33 0.76
C PRO A 1 6.40 -8.73 0.59
N LEU A 2 6.34 -7.66 -0.19
CA LEU A 2 5.07 -7.10 -0.65
C LEU A 2 4.50 -8.01 -1.75
N GLY A 3 3.19 -7.91 -2.03
CA GLY A 3 2.57 -8.58 -3.18
C GLY A 3 2.26 -10.07 -3.02
N ILE A 4 2.51 -10.66 -1.84
CA ILE A 4 2.05 -12.02 -1.54
C ILE A 4 0.52 -12.01 -1.61
N PRO A 5 -0.15 -12.77 -2.48
CA PRO A 5 -1.61 -12.78 -2.57
C PRO A 5 -2.25 -13.44 -1.35
N PHE A 6 -3.55 -13.21 -1.15
CA PHE A 6 -4.31 -13.95 -0.14
C PHE A 6 -4.17 -15.47 -0.35
N GLY A 7 -3.82 -16.19 0.72
CA GLY A 7 -3.57 -17.63 0.66
C GLY A 7 -2.61 -18.12 1.74
N PRO A 8 -2.10 -19.36 1.64
CA PRO A 8 -1.25 -19.97 2.67
C PRO A 8 0.07 -19.22 2.95
N SER A 9 0.61 -18.53 1.95
CA SER A 9 1.83 -17.72 2.10
C SER A 9 1.57 -16.35 2.71
N TYR A 10 0.32 -15.88 2.74
CA TYR A 10 -0.03 -14.54 3.23
C TYR A 10 0.22 -14.44 4.74
N GLY A 11 1.21 -13.62 5.11
CA GLY A 11 1.63 -13.48 6.51
C GLY A 11 2.43 -14.67 7.07
N SER A 12 2.89 -15.59 6.22
CA SER A 12 3.75 -16.70 6.65
C SER A 12 5.11 -16.19 7.12
N ALA A 13 5.60 -16.69 8.27
CA ALA A 13 6.93 -16.37 8.78
C ALA A 13 8.06 -16.82 7.83
N ALA A 14 7.84 -17.87 7.03
CA ALA A 14 8.80 -18.35 6.04
C ALA A 14 9.00 -17.39 4.86
N GLU A 15 8.05 -16.47 4.66
CA GLU A 15 8.16 -15.41 3.68
C GLU A 15 8.81 -14.15 4.26
N GLY A 16 9.14 -14.10 5.56
CA GLY A 16 9.73 -12.92 6.20
C GLY A 16 11.03 -12.45 5.55
N TYR A 17 11.25 -11.14 5.54
CA TYR A 17 12.56 -10.60 5.17
C TYR A 17 13.62 -11.00 6.21
N PRO A 18 14.90 -11.15 5.80
CA PRO A 18 15.99 -11.49 6.72
C PRO A 18 16.27 -10.36 7.73
N GLY A 19 15.82 -9.14 7.46
CA GLY A 19 15.91 -8.00 8.37
C GLY A 19 14.65 -7.13 8.30
N SER A 20 14.81 -5.81 8.42
CA SER A 20 13.68 -4.88 8.40
C SER A 20 13.80 -3.80 7.33
N VAL A 21 12.66 -3.30 6.87
CA VAL A 21 12.56 -2.16 5.96
C VAL A 21 11.74 -1.09 6.66
N ARG A 22 12.25 0.14 6.67
CA ARG A 22 11.53 1.31 7.18
C ARG A 22 11.34 2.33 6.08
N GLU A 23 10.13 2.86 5.95
CA GLU A 23 9.75 3.69 4.81
C GLU A 23 9.23 5.04 5.27
N TYR A 24 9.58 6.09 4.53
CA TYR A 24 9.17 7.46 4.81
C TYR A 24 8.76 8.16 3.52
N GLY A 25 7.61 8.82 3.54
CA GLY A 25 7.17 9.60 2.38
C GLY A 25 5.89 10.37 2.63
N VAL A 26 5.55 11.18 1.63
CA VAL A 26 4.36 12.02 1.62
C VAL A 26 3.57 11.68 0.36
N GLY A 27 2.36 11.16 0.55
CA GLY A 27 1.48 10.76 -0.54
C GLY A 27 0.55 11.88 -0.97
N VAL A 28 0.12 11.81 -2.23
CA VAL A 28 -0.98 12.60 -2.78
C VAL A 28 -2.11 11.68 -3.18
N ALA A 29 -3.34 12.11 -2.91
CA ALA A 29 -4.56 11.38 -3.23
C ALA A 29 -5.55 12.31 -3.93
N TYR A 30 -6.17 11.81 -4.98
CA TYR A 30 -7.28 12.47 -5.65
C TYR A 30 -8.48 11.54 -5.69
N GLN A 31 -9.62 12.01 -5.19
CA GLN A 31 -10.88 11.28 -5.17
C GLN A 31 -11.94 12.04 -5.95
N ARG A 32 -12.72 11.34 -6.77
CA ARG A 32 -13.82 11.90 -7.55
C ARG A 32 -15.08 11.04 -7.41
N PHE A 33 -16.19 11.68 -7.08
CA PHE A 33 -17.51 11.06 -7.14
C PHE A 33 -17.96 10.94 -8.59
N LEU A 34 -18.37 9.73 -8.97
CA LEU A 34 -18.82 9.38 -10.31
C LEU A 34 -20.34 9.37 -10.37
N TRP A 35 -21.00 8.87 -9.32
CA TRP A 35 -22.45 8.83 -9.23
C TRP A 35 -22.93 8.64 -7.80
N LYS A 36 -23.74 9.58 -7.29
CA LYS A 36 -24.21 9.56 -5.89
C LYS A 36 -23.02 9.36 -4.94
N GLY A 37 -23.00 8.28 -4.16
CA GLY A 37 -21.89 7.91 -3.27
C GLY A 37 -20.76 7.12 -3.96
N LEU A 38 -20.93 6.65 -5.19
CA LEU A 38 -19.91 5.90 -5.92
C LEU A 38 -18.75 6.84 -6.29
N TYR A 39 -17.54 6.45 -5.94
CA TYR A 39 -16.34 7.21 -6.20
C TYR A 39 -15.22 6.33 -6.77
N SER A 40 -14.28 6.99 -7.45
CA SER A 40 -12.95 6.45 -7.70
C SER A 40 -11.89 7.36 -7.10
N ALA A 41 -10.76 6.78 -6.72
CA ALA A 41 -9.61 7.53 -6.22
C ALA A 41 -8.30 6.98 -6.79
N ALA A 42 -7.33 7.86 -6.95
CA ALA A 42 -5.97 7.54 -7.36
C ALA A 42 -5.00 8.13 -6.34
N HIS A 43 -4.09 7.31 -5.83
CA HIS A 43 -3.05 7.72 -4.89
C HIS A 43 -1.67 7.49 -5.50
N ALA A 44 -0.76 8.42 -5.24
CA ALA A 44 0.67 8.24 -5.49
C ALA A 44 1.42 8.47 -4.17
N LEU A 45 2.17 7.46 -3.73
CA LEU A 45 2.93 7.49 -2.50
C LEU A 45 4.41 7.16 -2.78
N PRO A 46 5.25 8.19 -2.99
CA PRO A 46 6.69 8.01 -3.05
C PRO A 46 7.26 7.77 -1.65
N LEU A 47 8.12 6.77 -1.50
CA LEU A 47 8.74 6.36 -0.24
C LEU A 47 10.24 6.23 -0.40
N VAL A 48 10.98 6.85 0.53
CA VAL A 48 12.39 6.54 0.78
C VAL A 48 12.45 5.35 1.74
N GLN A 49 13.18 4.31 1.37
CA GLN A 49 13.30 3.08 2.15
C GLN A 49 14.67 3.01 2.84
N GLU A 50 14.71 2.54 4.07
CA GLU A 50 15.92 2.22 4.82
C GLU A 50 15.92 0.73 5.18
N TYR A 51 16.86 0.00 4.61
CA TYR A 51 17.04 -1.43 4.85
C TYR A 51 18.02 -1.66 5.99
N ARG A 52 17.64 -2.57 6.90
CA ARG A 52 18.45 -2.97 8.05
C ARG A 52 18.57 -4.48 8.12
N ASP A 53 19.69 -4.96 8.61
CA ASP A 53 19.92 -6.39 8.84
C ASP A 53 19.25 -6.89 10.13
N THR A 54 19.57 -8.11 10.54
CA THR A 54 19.08 -8.74 11.78
C THR A 54 19.56 -8.05 13.05
N GLU A 55 20.70 -7.37 13.01
CA GLU A 55 21.29 -6.66 14.15
C GLU A 55 20.76 -5.21 14.23
N GLY A 56 20.03 -4.78 13.20
CA GLY A 56 19.44 -3.44 13.11
C GLY A 56 20.38 -2.43 12.46
N GLU A 57 21.53 -2.87 11.96
CA GLU A 57 22.50 -2.05 11.26
C GLU A 57 22.03 -1.72 9.85
N ARG A 58 22.30 -0.50 9.41
CA ARG A 58 21.80 -0.01 8.12
C ARG A 58 22.61 -0.63 6.99
N ILE A 59 21.93 -1.37 6.12
CA ILE A 59 22.50 -1.94 4.89
C ILE A 59 22.61 -0.83 3.84
N GLN A 60 21.47 -0.30 3.37
CA GLN A 60 21.40 0.74 2.33
C GLN A 60 20.04 1.44 2.31
N ARG A 61 19.90 2.43 1.43
CA ARG A 61 18.65 3.17 1.21
C ARG A 61 18.13 2.98 -0.21
N GLY A 62 16.83 2.73 -0.32
CA GLY A 62 16.12 2.58 -1.58
C GLY A 62 15.04 3.62 -1.79
N PHE A 63 14.31 3.44 -2.88
CA PHE A 63 13.14 4.24 -3.20
C PHE A 63 12.08 3.37 -3.84
N GLN A 64 10.84 3.53 -3.38
CA GLN A 64 9.66 2.86 -3.91
C GLN A 64 8.56 3.86 -4.21
N LEU A 65 7.83 3.67 -5.31
CA LEU A 65 6.64 4.45 -5.64
C LEU A 65 5.43 3.53 -5.66
N PHE A 66 4.49 3.73 -4.74
CA PHE A 66 3.19 3.09 -4.79
C PHE A 66 2.20 3.93 -5.60
N LEU A 67 1.50 3.28 -6.51
CA LEU A 67 0.36 3.81 -7.25
C LEU A 67 -0.86 2.96 -6.90
N THR A 68 -1.89 3.58 -6.33
CA THR A 68 -3.12 2.87 -5.95
C THR A 68 -4.30 3.45 -6.71
N ALA A 69 -5.04 2.60 -7.40
CA ALA A 69 -6.36 2.90 -7.93
C ALA A 69 -7.43 2.28 -7.02
N ARG A 70 -8.49 3.02 -6.73
CA ARG A 70 -9.56 2.61 -5.82
C ARG A 70 -10.93 2.90 -6.40
N ALA A 71 -11.87 2.01 -6.13
CA ALA A 71 -13.29 2.25 -6.31
C ALA A 71 -14.02 1.97 -4.99
N GLY A 72 -14.96 2.84 -4.62
CA GLY A 72 -15.68 2.69 -3.36
C GLY A 72 -17.02 3.39 -3.37
N TYR A 73 -17.75 3.27 -2.26
CA TYR A 73 -19.05 3.92 -2.10
C TYR A 73 -19.12 4.62 -0.75
N ARG A 74 -19.46 5.91 -0.75
CA ARG A 74 -19.64 6.70 0.46
C ARG A 74 -21.03 6.48 1.06
N VAL A 75 -21.04 6.13 2.34
CA VAL A 75 -22.22 6.03 3.19
C VAL A 75 -22.16 7.16 4.20
N GLY A 76 -23.01 8.18 4.02
CA GLY A 76 -23.15 9.29 4.96
C GLY A 76 -23.98 8.92 6.19
N LEU A 77 -23.56 9.42 7.35
CA LEU A 77 -24.21 9.26 8.65
C LEU A 77 -24.54 10.66 9.22
N PHE A 78 -25.65 10.77 9.97
CA PHE A 78 -26.06 12.02 10.63
C PHE A 78 -26.09 13.23 9.68
N LYS A 79 -26.89 13.15 8.61
CA LYS A 79 -26.95 14.17 7.53
C LYS A 79 -25.58 14.42 6.86
N ASP A 80 -24.80 13.34 6.70
CA ASP A 80 -23.48 13.34 6.06
C ASP A 80 -22.45 14.24 6.78
N ARG A 81 -22.58 14.40 8.10
CA ARG A 81 -21.53 15.00 8.94
C ARG A 81 -20.38 14.03 9.17
N TYR A 82 -20.71 12.75 9.28
CA TYR A 82 -19.75 11.64 9.34
C TYR A 82 -19.98 10.75 8.14
N PHE A 83 -18.95 10.06 7.67
CA PHE A 83 -19.10 9.12 6.57
C PHE A 83 -18.15 7.95 6.66
N LEU A 84 -18.58 6.84 6.06
CA LEU A 84 -17.79 5.64 5.83
C LEU A 84 -17.64 5.43 4.33
N GLU A 85 -16.46 5.01 3.90
CA GLU A 85 -16.12 4.75 2.51
C GLU A 85 -15.48 3.36 2.38
N PRO A 86 -16.28 2.28 2.42
CA PRO A 86 -15.83 0.97 1.99
C PRO A 86 -15.40 1.02 0.51
N SER A 87 -14.35 0.28 0.19
CA SER A 87 -13.70 0.33 -1.11
C SER A 87 -12.90 -0.92 -1.40
N ILE A 88 -12.59 -1.08 -2.68
CA ILE A 88 -11.63 -2.05 -3.18
C ILE A 88 -10.53 -1.32 -3.93
N ALA A 89 -9.28 -1.74 -3.76
CA ALA A 89 -8.15 -1.11 -4.42
C ALA A 89 -7.26 -2.11 -5.16
N ALA A 90 -6.54 -1.58 -6.15
CA ALA A 90 -5.42 -2.22 -6.80
C ALA A 90 -4.21 -1.31 -6.62
N THR A 91 -3.18 -1.84 -5.97
CA THR A 91 -1.92 -1.12 -5.73
C THR A 91 -0.81 -1.75 -6.56
N HIS A 92 -0.04 -0.92 -7.23
CA HIS A 92 1.14 -1.30 -8.02
C HIS A 92 2.33 -0.47 -7.57
N TRP A 93 3.51 -1.09 -7.46
CA TRP A 93 4.76 -0.37 -7.22
C TRP A 93 5.70 -0.50 -8.42
N PRO A 94 5.53 0.34 -9.46
CA PRO A 94 6.31 0.25 -10.70
C PRO A 94 7.79 0.62 -10.51
N ILE A 95 8.11 1.42 -9.49
CA ILE A 95 9.47 1.85 -9.18
C ILE A 95 9.82 1.25 -7.83
N ASN A 96 10.86 0.43 -7.80
CA ASN A 96 11.49 -0.05 -6.58
C ASN A 96 13.00 -0.16 -6.87
N THR A 97 13.81 0.65 -6.19
CA THR A 97 15.22 0.85 -6.53
C THR A 97 16.12 0.61 -5.34
N ASN A 98 17.34 0.12 -5.62
CA ASN A 98 18.36 -0.14 -4.61
C ASN A 98 17.86 -1.06 -3.48
N VAL A 99 17.14 -2.13 -3.85
CA VAL A 99 16.74 -3.23 -2.96
C VAL A 99 17.98 -4.12 -2.74
N PRO A 100 18.36 -4.45 -1.49
CA PRO A 100 19.47 -5.38 -1.25
C PRO A 100 19.17 -6.78 -1.81
N ASP A 101 20.19 -7.49 -2.29
CA ASP A 101 20.03 -8.80 -2.94
C ASP A 101 19.27 -9.82 -2.08
N SER A 102 19.50 -9.83 -0.77
CA SER A 102 18.83 -10.72 0.18
C SER A 102 17.32 -10.44 0.33
N PHE A 103 16.88 -9.19 0.12
CA PHE A 103 15.48 -8.80 0.09
C PHE A 103 14.88 -9.05 -1.30
N ALA A 104 15.63 -8.68 -2.34
CA ALA A 104 15.22 -8.83 -3.74
C ALA A 104 14.94 -10.29 -4.10
N ALA A 105 15.75 -11.24 -3.61
CA ALA A 105 15.54 -12.67 -3.84
C ALA A 105 14.20 -13.20 -3.31
N LEU A 106 13.67 -12.60 -2.23
CA LEU A 106 12.36 -12.94 -1.68
C LEU A 106 11.25 -12.20 -2.39
N GLU A 107 11.46 -10.91 -2.70
CA GLU A 107 10.47 -10.05 -3.36
C GLU A 107 10.23 -10.46 -4.82
N SER A 108 11.25 -10.90 -5.56
CA SER A 108 11.14 -11.32 -6.96
C SER A 108 10.25 -12.54 -7.19
N ARG A 109 9.88 -13.26 -6.12
CA ARG A 109 8.96 -14.40 -6.16
C ARG A 109 7.49 -13.96 -6.26
N TRP A 110 7.23 -12.69 -5.98
CA TRP A 110 5.89 -12.13 -5.85
C TRP A 110 5.68 -11.00 -6.88
N PRO A 111 4.44 -10.78 -7.31
CA PRO A 111 4.13 -9.68 -8.21
C PRO A 111 4.42 -8.34 -7.55
N ASN A 112 4.76 -7.34 -8.36
CA ASN A 112 4.92 -5.95 -7.91
C ASN A 112 3.58 -5.21 -7.73
N HIS A 113 2.49 -5.94 -7.57
CA HIS A 113 1.15 -5.40 -7.37
C HIS A 113 0.37 -6.26 -6.39
N PHE A 114 -0.65 -5.66 -5.79
CA PHE A 114 -1.63 -6.34 -4.98
C PHE A 114 -3.03 -5.89 -5.43
N LEU A 115 -3.91 -6.85 -5.68
CA LEU A 115 -5.25 -6.60 -6.21
C LEU A 115 -6.30 -6.90 -5.16
N LEU A 116 -7.45 -6.26 -5.32
CA LEU A 116 -8.65 -6.52 -4.51
C LEU A 116 -8.46 -6.21 -3.02
N GLU A 117 -7.68 -5.18 -2.69
CA GLU A 117 -7.46 -4.75 -1.31
C GLU A 117 -8.73 -4.17 -0.71
N PRO A 118 -9.31 -4.79 0.33
CA PRO A 118 -10.42 -4.17 1.04
C PRO A 118 -9.92 -2.94 1.80
N GLY A 119 -10.60 -1.82 1.64
CA GLY A 119 -10.29 -0.57 2.34
C GLY A 119 -11.54 0.04 2.96
N LEU A 120 -11.39 0.67 4.13
CA LEU A 120 -12.44 1.43 4.79
C LEU A 120 -11.88 2.77 5.24
N HIS A 121 -12.43 3.87 4.72
CA HIS A 121 -12.12 5.21 5.21
C HIS A 121 -13.26 5.70 6.08
N PHE A 122 -12.91 6.44 7.13
CA PHE A 122 -13.86 7.21 7.93
C PHE A 122 -13.48 8.68 7.80
N GLY A 123 -14.49 9.55 7.70
CA GLY A 123 -14.25 10.97 7.64
C GLY A 123 -15.36 11.82 8.26
N VAL A 124 -15.03 13.08 8.45
CA VAL A 124 -15.89 14.12 9.02
C VAL A 124 -15.99 15.27 8.02
N ARG A 125 -17.20 15.77 7.80
CA ARG A 125 -17.47 16.98 7.02
C ARG A 125 -17.70 18.14 7.99
N PHE A 126 -16.90 19.20 7.84
CA PHE A 126 -16.97 20.43 8.64
C PHE A 126 -17.79 21.49 7.92
#